data_AF-A0A3B3HPJ8-F1
#
_entry.id   AF-A0A3B3HPJ8-F1
#
_cell.length_a   1.000
_cell.length_b   1.000
_cell.length_c   1.000
_cell.angle_alpha   90.00
_cell.angle_beta   90.00
_cell.angle_gamma   90.00
#
_symmetry.space_group_name_H-M   'P 1'
#
loop_
_entity.id
_entity.type
_entity.pdbx_description
1 polymer ?
#
loop_
_entity_poly.entity_id
_entity_poly.type
_entity_poly.pdbx_seq_one_letter_code
_entity_poly.pdbx_strand_id
1 'polypeptide(L)'
;MAQQVFLDKEKLICSICLDLQKDPVTIPCGHSYCLECIQNFWIGEEPKAPSCPQCRQSFTSRPVLVRNTILAELVEDRSGTGPEHVDCDFCEGKKLKQHLQPHFSEVIKIFCRTDQKCICSLCSMDEHKGHDMVSAAAERAERQTKLGLDQQKVQQRILNLEEDLEVLQQAVEAINLSAEKTIKESQTLFKGLICLLEQKCSEVEQKVTSYQREEVRKVEELQEKMQHEITKLKKTEAELDQLSSTEDHLHFLNNYSSLSDLSICTDLPSFEQAQHCFDDALKAVSETREKLEETLRDQTTKILDIVDVFLPEDFRSREDFMKYYHQITLDPNTANRNLSLSEQNRTSFRQICSLYASKSRFQR
;
A
#
# COMPACT_ATOMS: atom_id res chain seq x y z
N MET A 1 -16.36 19.53 -23.75
CA MET A 1 -15.81 20.91 -23.79
C MET A 1 -14.35 20.83 -23.37
N ALA A 2 -13.43 21.58 -23.99
CA ALA A 2 -12.03 21.52 -23.58
C ALA A 2 -11.85 22.26 -22.25
N GLN A 3 -11.42 21.54 -21.21
CA GLN A 3 -11.09 22.16 -19.92
C GLN A 3 -9.70 22.81 -20.03
N GLN A 4 -9.66 23.91 -20.78
CA GLN A 4 -8.59 24.90 -20.69
C GLN A 4 -8.46 25.23 -19.21
N VAL A 5 -7.28 25.02 -18.61
CA VAL A 5 -7.04 25.32 -17.19
C VAL A 5 -7.23 26.81 -17.02
N PHE A 6 -8.44 27.19 -16.60
CA PHE A 6 -8.82 28.57 -16.39
C PHE A 6 -8.15 29.00 -15.09
N LEU A 7 -6.88 29.40 -15.19
CA LEU A 7 -6.24 30.18 -14.14
C LEU A 7 -7.13 31.39 -13.92
N ASP A 8 -7.79 31.36 -12.77
CA ASP A 8 -8.94 32.19 -12.49
C ASP A 8 -8.58 33.66 -12.69
N LYS A 9 -9.42 34.42 -13.41
CA LYS A 9 -9.07 35.81 -13.78
C LYS A 9 -8.81 36.66 -12.54
N GLU A 10 -9.48 36.33 -11.44
CA GLU A 10 -9.36 36.97 -10.12
C GLU A 10 -7.97 36.76 -9.48
N LYS A 11 -7.25 35.67 -9.79
CA LYS A 11 -5.96 35.34 -9.16
C LYS A 11 -4.76 36.15 -9.67
N LEU A 12 -4.93 36.89 -10.78
CA LEU A 12 -3.89 37.77 -11.37
C LEU A 12 -4.17 39.26 -11.15
N ILE A 13 -5.25 39.60 -10.45
CA ILE A 13 -5.62 40.98 -10.11
C ILE A 13 -4.91 41.39 -8.82
N CYS A 14 -4.47 42.64 -8.73
CA CYS A 14 -3.92 43.19 -7.49
C CYS A 14 -5.05 43.66 -6.58
N SER A 15 -5.17 43.10 -5.37
CA SER A 15 -6.20 43.48 -4.39
C SER A 15 -6.10 44.91 -3.84
N ILE A 16 -5.13 45.71 -4.30
CA ILE A 16 -4.95 47.13 -3.92
C ILE A 16 -5.49 48.06 -5.02
N CYS A 17 -5.04 47.90 -6.27
CA CYS A 17 -5.49 48.74 -7.40
C CYS A 17 -6.64 48.15 -8.21
N LEU A 18 -7.03 46.90 -7.94
CA LEU A 18 -8.09 46.14 -8.61
C LEU A 18 -7.89 45.97 -10.14
N ASP A 19 -6.63 46.06 -10.59
CA ASP A 19 -6.19 45.90 -11.98
C ASP A 19 -5.19 44.73 -12.07
N LEU A 20 -4.89 44.28 -13.30
CA LEU A 20 -3.92 43.21 -13.58
C LEU A 20 -2.54 43.57 -13.01
N GLN A 21 -1.88 42.63 -12.33
CA GLN A 21 -0.67 42.91 -11.55
C GLN A 21 0.51 43.38 -12.44
N LYS A 22 0.87 44.66 -12.34
CA LYS A 22 2.08 45.25 -12.94
C LYS A 22 3.26 45.02 -12.00
N ASP A 23 4.32 44.41 -12.50
CA ASP A 23 5.50 44.00 -11.74
C ASP A 23 5.12 43.27 -10.43
N PRO A 24 4.49 42.08 -10.54
CA PRO A 24 3.97 41.35 -9.39
C PRO A 24 5.07 40.99 -8.39
N VAL A 25 4.81 41.23 -7.11
CA VAL A 25 5.66 40.82 -5.99
C VAL A 25 4.86 40.01 -4.98
N THR A 26 5.44 38.91 -4.50
CA THR A 26 4.82 38.04 -3.50
C THR A 26 5.47 38.30 -2.14
N ILE A 27 4.65 38.67 -1.14
CA ILE A 27 5.12 38.90 0.24
C ILE A 27 5.10 37.59 1.06
N PRO A 28 5.80 37.48 2.21
CA PRO A 28 6.04 36.19 2.89
C PRO A 28 4.79 35.39 3.31
N CYS A 29 3.62 36.01 3.36
CA CYS A 29 2.33 35.34 3.58
C CYS A 29 1.69 34.71 2.32
N GLY A 30 2.39 34.69 1.18
CA GLY A 30 1.94 34.10 -0.09
C GLY A 30 1.05 34.99 -0.97
N HIS A 31 0.64 36.17 -0.48
CA HIS A 31 -0.17 37.11 -1.27
C HIS A 31 0.68 37.94 -2.24
N SER A 32 0.14 38.27 -3.41
CA SER A 32 0.83 39.00 -4.47
C SER A 32 0.13 40.31 -4.86
N TYR A 33 0.92 41.34 -5.16
CA TYR A 33 0.46 42.69 -5.49
C TYR A 33 1.39 43.34 -6.52
N CYS A 34 0.99 44.44 -7.15
CA CYS A 34 1.93 45.28 -7.90
C CYS A 34 3.01 45.84 -6.95
N LEU A 35 4.27 45.89 -7.40
CA LEU A 35 5.41 46.41 -6.63
C LEU A 35 5.11 47.78 -5.98
N GLU A 36 4.67 48.75 -6.77
CA GLU A 36 4.36 50.11 -6.30
C GLU A 36 3.18 50.14 -5.32
N CYS A 37 2.16 49.29 -5.54
CA CYS A 37 0.95 49.28 -4.72
C CYS A 37 1.25 48.86 -3.28
N ILE A 38 2.00 47.77 -3.09
CA ILE A 38 2.39 47.32 -1.74
C ILE A 38 3.45 48.23 -1.11
N GLN A 39 4.32 48.85 -1.91
CA GLN A 39 5.26 49.85 -1.41
C GLN A 39 4.54 51.08 -0.85
N ASN A 40 3.57 51.63 -1.58
CA ASN A 40 2.77 52.79 -1.18
C ASN A 40 1.89 52.49 0.03
N PHE A 41 1.31 51.29 0.11
CA PHE A 41 0.54 50.84 1.28
C PHE A 41 1.36 50.88 2.58
N TRP A 42 2.67 50.61 2.52
CA TRP A 42 3.58 50.69 3.68
C TRP A 42 4.27 52.05 3.88
N ILE A 43 3.97 53.07 3.07
CA ILE A 43 4.55 54.43 3.22
C ILE A 43 3.65 55.37 4.05
N GLY A 44 2.36 55.04 4.20
CA GLY A 44 1.35 55.94 4.78
C GLY A 44 1.12 55.88 6.30
N GLU A 45 1.73 54.95 7.06
CA GLU A 45 1.42 54.76 8.49
C GLU A 45 2.67 54.65 9.39
N GLU A 46 2.99 55.72 10.14
CA GLU A 46 3.81 55.60 11.34
C GLU A 46 2.96 55.40 12.62
N PRO A 47 3.42 54.64 13.63
CA PRO A 47 4.42 53.57 13.61
C PRO A 47 3.70 52.21 13.74
N LYS A 48 3.21 51.65 12.63
CA LYS A 48 2.63 50.30 12.61
C LYS A 48 3.58 49.34 11.90
N ALA A 49 3.64 48.10 12.40
CA ALA A 49 4.37 47.03 11.75
C ALA A 49 3.81 46.78 10.33
N PRO A 50 4.65 46.67 9.28
CA PRO A 50 4.19 46.41 7.92
C PRO A 50 3.29 45.18 7.88
N SER A 51 2.10 45.29 7.27
CA SER A 51 1.13 44.19 7.26
C SER A 51 0.64 43.87 5.85
N CYS A 52 0.17 42.63 5.67
CA CYS A 52 -0.50 42.21 4.44
C CYS A 52 -1.90 42.85 4.32
N PRO A 53 -2.23 43.55 3.21
CA PRO A 53 -3.57 44.09 2.98
C PRO A 53 -4.70 43.06 3.08
N GLN A 54 -4.46 41.84 2.58
CA GLN A 54 -5.50 40.80 2.46
C GLN A 54 -5.68 39.97 3.74
N CYS A 55 -4.61 39.42 4.33
CA CYS A 55 -4.70 38.58 5.53
C CYS A 55 -4.33 39.28 6.85
N ARG A 56 -3.94 40.56 6.82
CA ARG A 56 -3.55 41.39 7.97
C ARG A 56 -2.37 40.87 8.81
N GLN A 57 -1.67 39.83 8.34
CA GLN A 57 -0.43 39.35 8.98
C GLN A 57 0.60 40.48 9.03
N SER A 58 1.07 40.80 10.24
CA SER A 58 2.12 41.78 10.51
C SER A 58 3.52 41.16 10.43
N PHE A 59 4.47 41.91 9.90
CA PHE A 59 5.88 41.55 9.81
C PHE A 59 6.72 42.41 10.76
N THR A 60 7.70 41.81 11.44
CA THR A 60 8.56 42.49 12.43
C THR A 60 9.51 43.51 11.80
N SER A 61 9.78 43.38 10.50
CA SER A 61 10.50 44.35 9.66
C SER A 61 9.89 44.37 8.26
N ARG A 62 10.20 45.40 7.46
CA ARG A 62 9.70 45.53 6.08
C ARG A 62 10.30 44.41 5.21
N PRO A 63 9.49 43.52 4.62
CA PRO A 63 10.01 42.47 3.74
C PRO A 63 10.72 43.03 2.51
N VAL A 64 11.79 42.35 2.07
CA VAL A 64 12.43 42.63 0.78
C VAL A 64 11.48 42.19 -0.34
N LEU A 65 11.17 43.09 -1.26
CA LEU A 65 10.28 42.84 -2.40
C LEU A 65 11.10 42.48 -3.64
N VAL A 66 10.80 41.33 -4.24
CA VAL A 66 11.43 40.83 -5.48
C VAL A 66 10.33 40.50 -6.49
N ARG A 67 10.54 40.84 -7.77
CA ARG A 67 9.60 40.51 -8.86
C ARG A 67 9.41 39.00 -8.94
N ASN A 68 8.15 38.56 -8.93
CA ASN A 68 7.76 37.19 -9.22
C ASN A 68 7.70 37.03 -10.75
N THR A 69 8.72 36.39 -11.34
CA THR A 69 8.84 36.22 -12.80
C THR A 69 7.70 35.37 -13.37
N ILE A 70 7.30 34.31 -12.67
CA ILE A 70 6.21 33.40 -13.08
C ILE A 70 4.88 34.15 -13.18
N LEU A 71 4.56 35.01 -12.20
CA LEU A 71 3.35 35.83 -12.26
C LEU A 71 3.42 36.92 -13.35
N ALA A 72 4.61 37.43 -13.66
CA ALA A 72 4.78 38.40 -14.73
C ALA A 72 4.52 37.76 -16.11
N GLU A 73 5.12 36.60 -16.39
CA GLU A 73 4.90 35.82 -17.62
C GLU A 73 3.41 35.50 -17.82
N LEU A 74 2.72 35.05 -16.77
CA LEU A 74 1.27 34.74 -16.79
C LEU A 74 0.36 35.98 -16.98
N VAL A 75 0.85 37.17 -16.64
CA VAL A 75 0.18 38.45 -16.89
C VAL A 75 0.40 38.89 -18.34
N GLU A 76 1.63 38.79 -18.82
CA GLU A 76 2.05 39.18 -20.17
C GLU A 76 1.37 38.32 -21.25
N ASP A 77 1.22 37.00 -21.03
CA ASP A 77 0.45 36.07 -21.88
C ASP A 77 -1.04 36.43 -22.06
N ARG A 78 -1.58 37.31 -21.19
CA ARG A 78 -2.99 37.75 -21.24
C ARG A 78 -3.18 39.19 -21.71
N SER A 79 -2.17 40.05 -21.57
CA SER A 79 -2.15 41.36 -22.22
C SER A 79 -1.81 41.20 -23.69
N GLY A 80 -2.82 40.92 -24.52
CA GLY A 80 -2.66 40.70 -25.96
C GLY A 80 -2.17 41.92 -26.74
N THR A 81 -0.87 42.22 -26.66
CA THR A 81 -0.14 42.94 -27.70
C THR A 81 -0.01 42.02 -28.91
N GLY A 82 -0.51 42.44 -30.06
CA GLY A 82 -0.40 41.66 -31.29
C GLY A 82 1.06 41.43 -31.69
N PRO A 83 1.36 40.39 -32.49
CA PRO A 83 2.73 40.12 -32.92
C PRO A 83 3.20 41.17 -33.92
N GLU A 84 3.88 42.20 -33.43
CA GLU A 84 4.84 42.97 -34.23
C GLU A 84 6.01 42.05 -34.57
N HIS A 85 6.27 41.88 -35.86
CA HIS A 85 7.19 40.90 -36.45
C HIS A 85 6.86 39.41 -36.17
N VAL A 86 6.64 38.67 -37.25
CA VAL A 86 6.84 37.22 -37.30
C VAL A 86 7.80 36.99 -38.46
N ASP A 87 9.05 36.70 -38.12
CA ASP A 87 10.07 36.41 -39.11
C ASP A 87 9.77 35.08 -39.82
N CYS A 88 10.23 34.96 -41.06
CA CYS A 88 10.14 33.71 -41.81
C CYS A 88 11.31 32.82 -41.38
N ASP A 89 11.02 31.60 -40.89
CA ASP A 89 12.01 30.59 -40.46
C ASP A 89 13.17 30.37 -41.47
N PHE A 90 12.94 30.65 -42.76
CA PHE A 90 13.96 30.58 -43.80
C PHE A 90 14.71 31.90 -44.07
N CYS A 91 14.06 33.05 -43.87
CA CYS A 91 14.67 34.36 -44.13
C CYS A 91 15.68 34.78 -43.05
N GLU A 92 15.55 34.29 -41.82
CA GLU A 92 16.58 34.50 -40.78
C GLU A 92 17.98 34.03 -41.21
N GLY A 93 18.04 32.98 -42.05
CA GLY A 93 19.28 32.38 -42.56
C GLY A 93 20.07 33.22 -43.57
N LYS A 94 19.49 34.29 -44.15
CA LYS A 94 20.15 35.13 -45.17
C LYS A 94 20.12 36.61 -44.78
N LYS A 95 21.06 37.03 -43.91
CA LYS A 95 21.33 38.46 -43.59
C LYS A 95 21.90 39.23 -44.79
N LEU A 96 21.06 39.51 -45.80
CA LEU A 96 21.33 40.49 -46.84
C LEU A 96 20.98 41.89 -46.33
N LYS A 97 22.00 42.60 -45.81
CA LYS A 97 21.92 44.04 -45.54
C LYS A 97 21.82 44.83 -46.85
N GLN A 98 20.63 44.98 -47.42
CA GLN A 98 20.35 46.03 -48.40
C GLN A 98 19.00 46.69 -48.14
N HIS A 99 19.00 48.02 -48.22
CA HIS A 99 17.84 48.89 -48.07
C HIS A 99 16.70 48.47 -49.02
N LEU A 100 15.61 47.94 -48.46
CA LEU A 100 14.29 47.98 -49.07
C LEU A 100 13.28 48.41 -48.00
N GLN A 101 12.47 49.42 -48.33
CA GLN A 101 11.44 49.99 -47.48
C GLN A 101 10.34 48.95 -47.14
N PRO A 102 9.55 49.19 -46.07
CA PRO A 102 8.39 48.37 -45.74
C PRO A 102 7.24 48.62 -46.74
N HIS A 103 7.37 48.05 -47.94
CA HIS A 103 6.44 48.19 -49.06
C HIS A 103 5.87 46.86 -49.56
N PHE A 104 5.57 45.93 -48.64
CA PHE A 104 4.60 44.85 -48.88
C PHE A 104 3.72 44.66 -47.65
N SER A 105 2.68 45.49 -47.57
CA SER A 105 1.46 45.19 -46.81
C SER A 105 0.86 43.86 -47.30
N GLU A 106 0.43 43.02 -46.35
CA GLU A 106 -0.22 41.72 -46.61
C GLU A 106 0.61 40.72 -47.44
N VAL A 107 1.69 40.21 -46.83
CA VAL A 107 2.36 39.00 -47.32
C VAL A 107 1.37 37.84 -47.33
N ILE A 108 1.04 37.31 -48.52
CA ILE A 108 0.24 36.09 -48.67
C ILE A 108 0.99 34.95 -47.98
N LYS A 109 0.48 34.50 -46.84
CA LYS A 109 1.04 33.39 -46.06
C LYS A 109 0.68 32.09 -46.79
N ILE A 110 1.68 31.41 -47.35
CA ILE A 110 1.55 30.12 -48.02
C ILE A 110 2.01 29.03 -47.06
N PHE A 111 1.34 27.88 -47.05
CA PHE A 111 1.76 26.69 -46.31
C PHE A 111 2.07 25.56 -47.30
N CYS A 112 3.29 25.04 -47.22
CA CYS A 112 3.68 23.85 -47.96
C CYS A 112 3.33 22.60 -47.15
N ARG A 113 2.42 21.77 -47.68
CA ARG A 113 2.01 20.48 -47.08
C ARG A 113 3.09 19.42 -47.20
N THR A 114 3.86 19.43 -48.29
CA THR A 114 4.99 18.50 -48.50
C THR A 114 6.06 18.68 -47.41
N ASP A 115 6.40 19.93 -47.06
CA ASP A 115 7.46 20.25 -46.10
C ASP A 115 6.96 20.61 -44.69
N GLN A 116 5.64 20.68 -44.51
CA GLN A 116 4.94 21.04 -43.26
C GLN A 116 5.33 22.43 -42.68
N LYS A 117 5.56 23.43 -43.54
CA LYS A 117 6.10 24.75 -43.16
C LYS A 117 5.35 25.92 -43.80
N CYS A 118 5.32 27.05 -43.10
CA CYS A 118 4.91 28.33 -43.67
C CYS A 118 6.06 28.90 -44.52
N ILE A 119 5.74 29.41 -45.71
CA ILE A 119 6.71 29.96 -46.67
C ILE A 119 6.20 31.28 -47.25
N CYS A 120 7.10 32.12 -47.75
CA CYS A 120 6.76 33.34 -48.48
C CYS A 120 6.53 33.06 -49.97
N SER A 121 5.97 34.04 -50.69
CA SER A 121 5.70 33.96 -52.14
C SER A 121 6.95 33.71 -52.98
N LEU A 122 8.13 34.19 -52.57
CA LEU A 122 9.40 33.94 -53.26
C LEU A 122 9.82 32.47 -53.13
N CYS A 123 9.85 31.94 -51.91
CA CYS A 123 10.15 30.52 -51.65
C CYS A 123 9.21 29.56 -52.38
N SER A 124 7.94 29.95 -52.60
CA SER A 124 6.95 29.19 -53.37
C SER A 124 7.28 29.10 -54.87
N MET A 125 7.94 30.12 -55.44
CA MET A 125 8.32 30.16 -56.86
C MET A 125 9.68 29.50 -57.14
N ASP A 126 10.56 29.43 -56.13
CA ASP A 126 11.90 28.86 -56.21
C ASP A 126 11.99 27.46 -55.57
N GLU A 127 12.33 27.39 -54.27
CA GLU A 127 12.76 26.16 -53.60
C GLU A 127 11.62 25.14 -53.35
N HIS A 128 10.36 25.60 -53.24
CA HIS A 128 9.18 24.74 -53.06
C HIS A 128 8.35 24.57 -54.35
N LYS A 129 8.94 24.88 -55.51
CA LYS A 129 8.25 24.84 -56.80
C LYS A 129 7.77 23.42 -57.16
N GLY A 130 6.45 23.25 -57.22
CA GLY A 130 5.81 21.97 -57.54
C GLY A 130 5.46 21.11 -56.32
N HIS A 131 5.70 21.60 -55.10
CA HIS A 131 5.19 20.98 -53.87
C HIS A 131 3.70 21.29 -53.67
N ASP A 132 3.01 20.52 -52.82
CA ASP A 132 1.62 20.78 -52.46
C ASP A 132 1.54 22.02 -51.56
N MET A 133 1.02 23.12 -52.11
CA MET A 133 1.01 24.44 -51.50
C MET A 133 -0.40 25.01 -51.47
N VAL A 134 -0.83 25.43 -50.29
CA VAL A 134 -2.13 26.03 -50.02
C VAL A 134 -1.95 27.36 -49.29
N SER A 135 -3.00 28.20 -49.20
CA SER A 135 -2.92 29.36 -48.30
C SER A 135 -2.91 28.88 -46.84
N ALA A 136 -2.13 29.55 -45.99
CA ALA A 136 -2.07 29.23 -44.56
C ALA A 136 -3.44 29.40 -43.88
N ALA A 137 -4.31 30.26 -44.42
CA ALA A 137 -5.70 30.40 -43.97
C ALA A 137 -6.54 29.14 -44.28
N ALA A 138 -6.42 28.57 -45.48
CA ALA A 138 -7.12 27.34 -45.86
C ALA A 138 -6.60 26.13 -45.07
N GLU A 139 -5.28 25.97 -44.94
CA GLU A 139 -4.69 24.90 -44.11
C GLU A 139 -5.13 25.03 -42.65
N ARG A 140 -5.11 26.25 -42.09
CA ARG A 140 -5.60 26.50 -40.73
C ARG A 140 -7.06 26.10 -40.58
N ALA A 141 -7.93 26.43 -41.55
CA ALA A 141 -9.33 26.04 -41.50
C ALA A 141 -9.52 24.51 -41.48
N GLU A 142 -8.80 23.78 -42.32
CA GLU A 142 -8.85 22.30 -42.35
C GLU A 142 -8.28 21.67 -41.06
N ARG A 143 -7.15 22.19 -40.55
CA ARG A 143 -6.60 21.73 -39.26
C ARG A 143 -7.50 22.10 -38.09
N GLN A 144 -8.22 23.22 -38.14
CA GLN A 144 -9.12 23.67 -37.08
C GLN A 144 -10.35 22.77 -36.95
N THR A 145 -10.92 22.29 -38.08
CA THR A 145 -12.03 21.33 -38.05
C THR A 145 -11.56 19.96 -37.56
N LYS A 146 -10.41 19.47 -38.06
CA LYS A 146 -9.80 18.22 -37.58
C LYS A 146 -9.46 18.27 -36.09
N LEU A 147 -8.86 19.37 -35.62
CA LEU A 147 -8.57 19.59 -34.20
C LEU A 147 -9.85 19.57 -33.35
N GLY A 148 -10.97 20.13 -33.85
CA GLY A 148 -12.27 20.05 -33.17
C GLY A 148 -12.76 18.60 -33.01
N LEU A 149 -12.64 17.77 -34.06
CA LEU A 149 -12.98 16.34 -33.99
C LEU A 149 -12.06 15.56 -33.04
N ASP A 150 -10.75 15.83 -33.08
CA ASP A 150 -9.79 15.15 -32.21
C ASP A 150 -9.95 15.59 -30.75
N GLN A 151 -10.29 16.86 -30.48
CA GLN A 151 -10.71 17.35 -29.16
C GLN A 151 -11.96 16.65 -28.64
N GLN A 152 -12.97 16.41 -29.49
CA GLN A 152 -14.18 15.67 -29.11
C GLN A 152 -13.86 14.21 -28.77
N LYS A 153 -12.99 13.53 -29.55
CA LYS A 153 -12.54 12.16 -29.24
C LYS A 153 -11.82 12.07 -27.90
N VAL A 154 -10.92 13.03 -27.61
CA VAL A 154 -10.21 13.09 -26.32
C VAL A 154 -11.19 13.30 -25.16
N GLN A 155 -12.16 14.20 -25.31
CA GLN A 155 -13.19 14.45 -24.30
C GLN A 155 -14.06 13.21 -24.04
N GLN A 156 -14.49 12.50 -25.10
CA GLN A 156 -15.22 11.24 -24.94
C GLN A 156 -14.36 10.17 -24.26
N ARG A 157 -13.06 10.08 -24.59
CA ARG A 157 -12.16 9.12 -23.94
C ARG A 157 -11.93 9.43 -22.46
N ILE A 158 -11.90 10.71 -22.07
CA ILE A 158 -11.84 11.13 -20.67
C ILE A 158 -13.11 10.67 -19.94
N LEU A 159 -14.30 11.02 -20.44
CA LEU A 159 -15.58 10.63 -19.81
C LEU A 159 -15.71 9.12 -19.63
N ASN A 160 -15.36 8.33 -20.65
CA ASN A 160 -15.39 6.87 -20.55
C ASN A 160 -14.37 6.34 -19.51
N LEU A 161 -13.19 6.95 -19.39
CA LEU A 161 -12.20 6.56 -18.38
C LEU A 161 -12.61 6.97 -16.97
N GLU A 162 -13.36 8.06 -16.81
CA GLU A 162 -13.96 8.47 -15.53
C GLU A 162 -15.04 7.47 -15.09
N GLU A 163 -15.88 7.00 -16.01
CA GLU A 163 -16.87 5.92 -15.77
C GLU A 163 -16.19 4.57 -15.44
N ASP A 164 -15.18 4.17 -16.22
CA ASP A 164 -14.37 2.95 -15.95
C ASP A 164 -13.71 3.02 -14.55
N LEU A 165 -13.23 4.19 -14.13
CA LEU A 165 -12.62 4.41 -12.81
C LEU A 165 -13.63 4.30 -11.67
N GLU A 166 -14.86 4.79 -11.84
CA GLU A 166 -15.92 4.65 -10.83
C GLU A 166 -16.30 3.17 -10.62
N VAL A 167 -16.42 2.41 -11.71
CA VAL A 167 -16.68 0.95 -11.65
C VAL A 167 -15.54 0.22 -10.93
N LEU A 168 -14.29 0.59 -11.17
CA LEU A 168 -13.13 0.02 -10.48
C LEU A 168 -13.10 0.36 -8.98
N GLN A 169 -13.51 1.58 -8.60
CA GLN A 169 -13.64 1.97 -7.19
C GLN A 169 -14.71 1.13 -6.48
N GLN A 170 -15.89 0.98 -7.08
CA GLN A 170 -16.97 0.13 -6.56
C GLN A 170 -16.53 -1.34 -6.44
N ALA A 171 -15.74 -1.85 -7.39
CA ALA A 171 -15.18 -3.21 -7.33
C ALA A 171 -14.21 -3.40 -6.15
N VAL A 172 -13.34 -2.42 -5.87
CA VAL A 172 -12.43 -2.45 -4.71
C VAL A 172 -13.22 -2.42 -3.39
N GLU A 173 -14.25 -1.58 -3.28
CA GLU A 173 -15.13 -1.54 -2.11
C GLU A 173 -15.86 -2.88 -1.90
N ALA A 174 -16.40 -3.48 -2.97
CA ALA A 174 -17.08 -4.77 -2.91
C ALA A 174 -16.13 -5.91 -2.48
N ILE A 175 -14.88 -5.91 -2.96
CA ILE A 175 -13.84 -6.88 -2.54
C ILE A 175 -13.54 -6.72 -1.04
N ASN A 176 -13.32 -5.49 -0.57
CA ASN A 176 -13.02 -5.21 0.83
C ASN A 176 -14.18 -5.64 1.76
N LEU A 177 -15.42 -5.26 1.42
CA LEU A 177 -16.62 -5.66 2.19
C LEU A 177 -16.82 -7.18 2.23
N SER A 178 -16.53 -7.88 1.12
CA SER A 178 -16.59 -9.34 1.05
C SER A 178 -15.53 -10.01 1.94
N ALA A 179 -14.30 -9.49 1.92
CA ALA A 179 -13.21 -9.98 2.77
C ALA A 179 -13.50 -9.76 4.25
N GLU A 180 -13.91 -8.55 4.66
CA GLU A 180 -14.28 -8.23 6.04
C GLU A 180 -15.43 -9.11 6.55
N LYS A 181 -16.47 -9.32 5.72
CA LYS A 181 -17.57 -10.23 6.03
C LYS A 181 -17.07 -11.65 6.28
N THR A 182 -16.22 -12.18 5.39
CA THR A 182 -15.68 -13.54 5.48
C THR A 182 -14.81 -13.72 6.74
N ILE A 183 -14.00 -12.72 7.08
CA ILE A 183 -13.19 -12.71 8.31
C ILE A 183 -14.10 -12.70 9.55
N LYS A 184 -15.15 -11.88 9.57
CA LYS A 184 -16.08 -11.79 10.71
C LYS A 184 -16.90 -13.07 10.90
N GLU A 185 -17.36 -13.69 9.81
CA GLU A 185 -18.10 -14.95 9.85
C GLU A 185 -17.20 -16.10 10.33
N SER A 186 -15.97 -16.22 9.81
CA SER A 186 -15.01 -17.23 10.27
C SER A 186 -14.60 -17.06 11.74
N GLN A 187 -14.34 -15.82 12.20
CA GLN A 187 -14.11 -15.53 13.63
C GLN A 187 -15.29 -15.96 14.52
N THR A 188 -16.52 -15.78 14.04
CA THR A 188 -17.73 -16.20 14.77
C THR A 188 -17.82 -17.71 14.88
N LEU A 189 -17.47 -18.45 13.81
CA LEU A 189 -17.41 -19.91 13.82
C LEU A 189 -16.32 -20.45 14.76
N PHE A 190 -15.11 -19.88 14.71
CA PHE A 190 -14.03 -20.26 15.62
C PHE A 190 -14.37 -19.99 17.09
N LYS A 191 -15.05 -18.87 17.39
CA LYS A 191 -15.55 -18.60 18.74
C LYS A 191 -16.56 -19.66 19.20
N GLY A 192 -17.46 -20.09 18.31
CA GLY A 192 -18.39 -21.19 18.59
C GLY A 192 -17.68 -22.51 18.89
N LEU A 193 -16.61 -22.83 18.15
CA LEU A 193 -15.79 -24.02 18.38
C LEU A 193 -15.06 -23.96 19.73
N ILE A 194 -14.49 -22.80 20.10
CA ILE A 194 -13.84 -22.60 21.40
C ILE A 194 -14.84 -22.85 22.54
N CYS A 195 -16.04 -22.27 22.49
CA CYS A 195 -17.06 -22.50 23.52
C CYS A 195 -17.52 -23.96 23.61
N LEU A 196 -17.55 -24.69 22.49
CA LEU A 196 -17.83 -26.13 22.49
C LEU A 196 -16.70 -26.93 23.15
N LEU A 197 -15.44 -26.57 22.90
CA LEU A 197 -14.28 -27.19 23.54
C LEU A 197 -14.26 -26.91 25.05
N GLU A 198 -14.51 -25.68 25.47
CA GLU A 198 -14.67 -25.29 26.88
C GLU A 198 -15.76 -26.12 27.58
N GLN A 199 -16.94 -26.26 26.94
CA GLN A 199 -18.02 -27.12 27.44
C GLN A 199 -17.55 -28.57 27.62
N LYS A 200 -16.85 -29.15 26.63
CA LYS A 200 -16.36 -30.53 26.71
C LYS A 200 -15.27 -30.71 27.75
N CYS A 201 -14.42 -29.72 27.99
CA CYS A 201 -13.49 -29.71 29.12
C CYS A 201 -14.25 -29.77 30.45
N SER A 202 -15.29 -28.95 30.65
CA SER A 202 -16.11 -28.99 31.87
C SER A 202 -16.87 -30.31 32.06
N GLU A 203 -17.35 -30.95 30.98
CA GLU A 203 -17.98 -32.28 31.07
C GLU A 203 -16.99 -33.35 31.58
N VAL A 204 -15.74 -33.32 31.09
CA VAL A 204 -14.67 -34.23 31.55
C VAL A 204 -14.26 -33.93 32.99
N GLU A 205 -14.03 -32.67 33.33
CA GLU A 205 -13.66 -32.20 34.67
C GLU A 205 -14.68 -32.65 35.72
N GLN A 206 -15.97 -32.37 35.49
CA GLN A 206 -17.04 -32.78 36.40
C GLN A 206 -17.08 -34.29 36.62
N LYS A 207 -16.82 -35.09 35.56
CA LYS A 207 -16.83 -36.55 35.66
C LYS A 207 -15.63 -37.07 36.47
N VAL A 208 -14.43 -36.52 36.22
CA VAL A 208 -13.19 -36.86 36.94
C VAL A 208 -13.32 -36.49 38.42
N THR A 209 -13.72 -35.25 38.74
CA THR A 209 -13.90 -34.80 40.12
C THR A 209 -15.02 -35.56 40.85
N SER A 210 -16.09 -35.95 40.15
CA SER A 210 -17.14 -36.78 40.73
C SER A 210 -16.65 -38.19 41.09
N TYR A 211 -15.79 -38.79 40.26
CA TYR A 211 -15.21 -40.10 40.54
C TYR A 211 -14.19 -40.02 41.69
N GLN A 212 -13.30 -39.02 41.64
CA GLN A 212 -12.34 -38.73 42.72
C GLN A 212 -13.03 -38.60 44.08
N ARG A 213 -14.12 -37.81 44.17
CA ARG A 213 -14.85 -37.61 45.43
C ARG A 213 -15.41 -38.91 46.01
N GLU A 214 -15.86 -39.82 45.15
CA GLU A 214 -16.45 -41.10 45.58
C GLU A 214 -15.36 -42.09 46.04
N GLU A 215 -14.23 -42.17 45.34
CA GLU A 215 -13.09 -43.00 45.81
C GLU A 215 -12.46 -42.45 47.10
N VAL A 216 -12.33 -41.13 47.23
CA VAL A 216 -11.86 -40.49 48.48
C VAL A 216 -12.80 -40.80 49.65
N ARG A 217 -14.14 -40.71 49.47
CA ARG A 217 -15.10 -41.08 50.52
C ARG A 217 -14.88 -42.52 51.03
N LYS A 218 -14.67 -43.48 50.12
CA LYS A 218 -14.45 -44.89 50.50
C LYS A 218 -13.17 -45.07 51.34
N VAL A 219 -12.12 -44.32 51.02
CA VAL A 219 -10.87 -44.30 51.80
C VAL A 219 -11.11 -43.69 53.18
N GLU A 220 -11.81 -42.56 53.25
CA GLU A 220 -12.16 -41.88 54.51
C GLU A 220 -13.01 -42.79 55.42
N GLU A 221 -14.04 -43.46 54.89
CA GLU A 221 -14.86 -44.41 55.63
C GLU A 221 -14.07 -45.62 56.17
N LEU A 222 -13.06 -46.10 55.42
CA LEU A 222 -12.17 -47.16 55.89
C LEU A 222 -11.22 -46.65 56.97
N GLN A 223 -10.68 -45.44 56.80
CA GLN A 223 -9.81 -44.78 57.76
C GLN A 223 -10.51 -44.56 59.11
N GLU A 224 -11.77 -44.12 59.11
CA GLU A 224 -12.59 -43.99 60.32
C GLU A 224 -12.80 -45.33 61.02
N LYS A 225 -13.11 -46.40 60.28
CA LYS A 225 -13.26 -47.77 60.83
C LYS A 225 -11.97 -48.25 61.48
N MET A 226 -10.83 -48.10 60.81
CA MET A 226 -9.51 -48.47 61.35
C MET A 226 -9.14 -47.64 62.60
N GLN A 227 -9.42 -46.33 62.61
CA GLN A 227 -9.19 -45.48 63.77
C GLN A 227 -10.06 -45.89 64.97
N HIS A 228 -11.30 -46.30 64.73
CA HIS A 228 -12.18 -46.83 65.78
C HIS A 228 -11.64 -48.16 66.35
N GLU A 229 -11.21 -49.08 65.48
CA GLU A 229 -10.64 -50.37 65.89
C GLU A 229 -9.33 -50.20 66.68
N ILE A 230 -8.41 -49.33 66.22
CA ILE A 230 -7.19 -48.95 66.95
C ILE A 230 -7.52 -48.36 68.34
N THR A 231 -8.56 -47.53 68.43
CA THR A 231 -8.97 -46.91 69.70
C THR A 231 -9.55 -47.94 70.67
N LYS A 232 -10.33 -48.90 70.16
CA LYS A 232 -10.83 -50.05 70.94
C LYS A 232 -9.66 -50.92 71.44
N LEU A 233 -8.72 -51.28 70.55
CA LEU A 233 -7.55 -52.10 70.88
C LEU A 233 -6.68 -51.44 71.96
N LYS A 234 -6.38 -50.14 71.84
CA LYS A 234 -5.63 -49.39 72.87
C LYS A 234 -6.32 -49.34 74.23
N LYS A 235 -7.66 -49.38 74.27
CA LYS A 235 -8.41 -49.47 75.53
C LYS A 235 -8.25 -50.86 76.15
N THR A 236 -8.39 -51.92 75.35
CA THR A 236 -8.20 -53.30 75.80
C THR A 236 -6.76 -53.59 76.22
N GLU A 237 -5.77 -53.00 75.54
CA GLU A 237 -4.36 -53.02 75.92
C GLU A 237 -4.15 -52.43 77.34
N ALA A 238 -4.67 -51.23 77.60
CA ALA A 238 -4.58 -50.61 78.93
C ALA A 238 -5.35 -51.38 80.03
N GLU A 239 -6.45 -52.04 79.69
CA GLU A 239 -7.18 -52.93 80.60
C GLU A 239 -6.39 -54.20 80.92
N LEU A 240 -5.70 -54.79 79.93
CA LEU A 240 -4.80 -55.93 80.11
C LEU A 240 -3.56 -55.58 80.93
N ASP A 241 -2.97 -54.40 80.73
CA ASP A 241 -1.84 -53.89 81.53
C ASP A 241 -2.21 -53.76 83.01
N GLN A 242 -3.38 -53.18 83.33
CA GLN A 242 -3.89 -53.12 84.70
C GLN A 242 -4.16 -54.52 85.28
N LEU A 243 -4.70 -55.43 84.47
CA LEU A 243 -4.95 -56.81 84.91
C LEU A 243 -3.66 -57.56 85.21
N SER A 244 -2.62 -57.38 84.39
CA SER A 244 -1.31 -58.01 84.59
C SER A 244 -0.59 -57.55 85.87
N SER A 245 -0.91 -56.34 86.34
CA SER A 245 -0.33 -55.72 87.54
C SER A 245 -1.12 -56.05 88.83
N THR A 246 -2.18 -56.85 88.74
CA THR A 246 -3.08 -57.15 89.86
C THR A 246 -2.60 -58.36 90.68
N GLU A 247 -2.50 -58.22 92.00
CA GLU A 247 -2.18 -59.32 92.93
C GLU A 247 -3.39 -60.25 93.21
N ASP A 248 -4.63 -59.80 92.96
CA ASP A 248 -5.85 -60.61 93.10
C ASP A 248 -6.01 -61.62 91.94
N HIS A 249 -5.67 -62.87 92.21
CA HIS A 249 -5.79 -63.98 91.26
C HIS A 249 -7.23 -64.27 90.79
N LEU A 250 -8.26 -63.99 91.60
CA LEU A 250 -9.67 -64.18 91.18
C LEU A 250 -10.11 -63.07 90.24
N HIS A 251 -9.71 -61.83 90.50
CA HIS A 251 -9.93 -60.70 89.60
C HIS A 251 -9.26 -60.91 88.24
N PHE A 252 -8.02 -61.44 88.23
CA PHE A 252 -7.31 -61.79 87.00
C PHE A 252 -8.08 -62.83 86.18
N LEU A 253 -8.42 -63.97 86.77
CA LEU A 253 -9.05 -65.10 86.06
C LEU A 253 -10.44 -64.75 85.50
N ASN A 254 -11.25 -63.98 86.26
CA ASN A 254 -12.60 -63.61 85.84
C ASN A 254 -12.60 -62.63 84.65
N ASN A 255 -11.67 -61.67 84.60
CA ASN A 255 -11.66 -60.64 83.55
C ASN A 255 -10.86 -61.05 82.31
N TYR A 256 -9.77 -61.82 82.46
CA TYR A 256 -8.90 -62.21 81.35
C TYR A 256 -9.66 -62.94 80.23
N SER A 257 -10.61 -63.80 80.61
CA SER A 257 -11.45 -64.54 79.67
C SER A 257 -12.31 -63.63 78.77
N SER A 258 -12.74 -62.47 79.26
CA SER A 258 -13.55 -61.51 78.49
C SER A 258 -12.73 -60.60 77.57
N LEU A 259 -11.43 -60.45 77.82
CA LEU A 259 -10.52 -59.60 77.04
C LEU A 259 -9.81 -60.37 75.91
N SER A 260 -9.86 -61.71 75.94
CA SER A 260 -9.14 -62.58 74.99
C SER A 260 -9.81 -62.70 73.61
N ASP A 261 -11.12 -62.43 73.49
CA ASP A 261 -11.89 -62.58 72.25
C ASP A 261 -11.73 -61.38 71.28
N LEU A 262 -10.49 -61.07 70.90
CA LEU A 262 -10.18 -60.04 69.90
C LEU A 262 -10.10 -60.64 68.49
N SER A 263 -11.10 -60.32 67.67
CA SER A 263 -11.02 -60.45 66.22
C SER A 263 -10.16 -59.31 65.65
N ILE A 264 -9.20 -59.66 64.80
CA ILE A 264 -8.33 -58.72 64.07
C ILE A 264 -8.81 -58.67 62.61
N CYS A 265 -9.10 -57.49 62.08
CA CYS A 265 -9.36 -57.31 60.65
C CYS A 265 -8.05 -57.08 59.87
N THR A 266 -7.76 -57.90 58.85
CA THR A 266 -6.49 -57.85 58.08
C THR A 266 -6.60 -57.32 56.66
N ASP A 267 -7.81 -57.21 56.10
CA ASP A 267 -7.98 -57.14 54.65
C ASP A 267 -8.11 -55.68 54.17
N LEU A 268 -7.00 -55.10 53.73
CA LEU A 268 -6.97 -53.80 53.06
C LEU A 268 -7.36 -53.94 51.56
N PRO A 269 -8.24 -53.08 51.02
CA PRO A 269 -8.46 -52.99 49.57
C PRO A 269 -7.22 -52.44 48.85
N SER A 270 -6.99 -52.89 47.61
CA SER A 270 -6.11 -52.15 46.68
C SER A 270 -6.88 -50.98 46.05
N PHE A 271 -6.26 -49.80 46.05
CA PHE A 271 -6.78 -48.58 45.43
C PHE A 271 -6.16 -48.29 44.04
N GLU A 272 -5.30 -49.19 43.53
CA GLU A 272 -4.58 -49.03 42.24
C GLU A 272 -5.54 -48.84 41.05
N GLN A 273 -6.74 -49.43 41.13
CA GLN A 273 -7.79 -49.33 40.12
C GLN A 273 -8.26 -47.89 39.85
N ALA A 274 -8.26 -47.02 40.87
CA ALA A 274 -8.66 -45.62 40.71
C ALA A 274 -7.60 -44.82 39.93
N GLN A 275 -6.32 -45.11 40.19
CA GLN A 275 -5.20 -44.44 39.53
C GLN A 275 -5.15 -44.75 38.03
N HIS A 276 -5.29 -46.03 37.65
CA HIS A 276 -5.40 -46.43 36.25
C HIS A 276 -6.55 -45.76 35.51
N CYS A 277 -7.69 -45.52 36.17
CA CYS A 277 -8.83 -44.83 35.55
C CYS A 277 -8.52 -43.36 35.19
N PHE A 278 -7.72 -42.66 36.01
CA PHE A 278 -7.28 -41.30 35.70
C PHE A 278 -6.25 -41.27 34.56
N ASP A 279 -5.32 -42.23 34.52
CA ASP A 279 -4.33 -42.35 33.45
C ASP A 279 -5.00 -42.64 32.09
N ASP A 280 -5.97 -43.56 32.05
CA ASP A 280 -6.77 -43.86 30.86
C ASP A 280 -7.59 -42.65 30.39
N ALA A 281 -8.17 -41.87 31.31
CA ALA A 281 -8.89 -40.65 30.99
C ALA A 281 -7.97 -39.58 30.37
N LEU A 282 -6.76 -39.38 30.93
CA LEU A 282 -5.76 -38.46 30.40
C LEU A 282 -5.26 -38.89 29.01
N LYS A 283 -5.08 -40.20 28.80
CA LYS A 283 -4.74 -40.76 27.50
C LYS A 283 -5.83 -40.49 26.46
N ALA A 284 -7.10 -40.73 26.79
CA ALA A 284 -8.22 -40.47 25.88
C ALA A 284 -8.35 -38.98 25.49
N VAL A 285 -8.09 -38.06 26.43
CA VAL A 285 -8.02 -36.61 26.15
C VAL A 285 -6.84 -36.29 25.21
N SER A 286 -5.68 -36.92 25.41
CA SER A 286 -4.50 -36.73 24.57
C SER A 286 -4.73 -37.22 23.13
N GLU A 287 -5.28 -38.42 22.95
CA GLU A 287 -5.66 -38.94 21.62
C GLU A 287 -6.71 -38.06 20.92
N THR A 288 -7.61 -37.42 21.68
CA THR A 288 -8.62 -36.51 21.14
C THR A 288 -7.98 -35.20 20.66
N ARG A 289 -7.01 -34.68 21.41
CA ARG A 289 -6.23 -33.49 21.03
C ARG A 289 -5.48 -33.73 19.71
N GLU A 290 -4.78 -34.85 19.57
CA GLU A 290 -3.99 -35.16 18.37
C GLU A 290 -4.87 -35.19 17.11
N LYS A 291 -6.02 -35.87 17.16
CA LYS A 291 -7.01 -35.94 16.06
C LYS A 291 -7.57 -34.56 15.70
N LEU A 292 -7.80 -33.70 16.70
CA LEU A 292 -8.28 -32.33 16.48
C LEU A 292 -7.19 -31.45 15.84
N GLU A 293 -5.95 -31.52 16.31
CA GLU A 293 -4.82 -30.79 15.71
C GLU A 293 -4.54 -31.22 14.26
N GLU A 294 -4.63 -32.51 13.95
CA GLU A 294 -4.52 -33.04 12.58
C GLU A 294 -5.65 -32.49 11.68
N THR A 295 -6.90 -32.58 12.14
CA THR A 295 -8.07 -32.10 11.39
C THR A 295 -7.99 -30.60 11.12
N LEU A 296 -7.65 -29.79 12.13
CA LEU A 296 -7.50 -28.34 11.98
C LEU A 296 -6.37 -27.99 11.00
N ARG A 297 -5.27 -28.73 11.01
CA ARG A 297 -4.13 -28.53 10.09
C ARG A 297 -4.52 -28.81 8.64
N ASP A 298 -5.14 -29.97 8.36
CA ASP A 298 -5.62 -30.35 7.03
C ASP A 298 -6.62 -29.33 6.45
N GLN A 299 -7.58 -28.87 7.26
CA GLN A 299 -8.55 -27.86 6.83
C GLN A 299 -7.91 -26.47 6.65
N THR A 300 -6.92 -26.11 7.47
CA THR A 300 -6.18 -24.83 7.32
C THR A 300 -5.41 -24.81 6.00
N THR A 301 -4.73 -25.90 5.62
CA THR A 301 -4.05 -26.00 4.32
C THR A 301 -5.02 -25.79 3.17
N LYS A 302 -6.18 -26.47 3.19
CA LYS A 302 -7.22 -26.31 2.14
C LYS A 302 -7.76 -24.88 2.03
N ILE A 303 -7.87 -24.16 3.14
CA ILE A 303 -8.28 -22.75 3.14
C ILE A 303 -7.17 -21.87 2.56
N LEU A 304 -5.91 -22.12 2.89
CA LEU A 304 -4.76 -21.40 2.31
C LEU A 304 -4.67 -21.63 0.80
N ASP A 305 -4.80 -22.88 0.32
CA ASP A 305 -4.79 -23.22 -1.12
C ASP A 305 -5.87 -22.43 -1.89
N ILE A 306 -7.07 -22.26 -1.32
CA ILE A 306 -8.17 -21.48 -1.93
C ILE A 306 -7.81 -19.98 -2.04
N VAL A 307 -7.06 -19.44 -1.09
CA VAL A 307 -6.66 -18.02 -1.06
C VAL A 307 -5.43 -17.77 -1.93
N ASP A 308 -4.43 -18.66 -1.89
CA ASP A 308 -3.18 -18.53 -2.65
C ASP A 308 -3.38 -18.72 -4.16
N VAL A 309 -4.42 -19.45 -4.61
CA VAL A 309 -4.81 -19.53 -6.04
C VAL A 309 -5.11 -18.15 -6.67
N PHE A 310 -5.40 -17.12 -5.87
CA PHE A 310 -5.59 -15.74 -6.36
C PHE A 310 -4.29 -14.92 -6.46
N LEU A 311 -3.17 -15.46 -6.01
CA LEU A 311 -1.84 -14.87 -6.22
C LEU A 311 -1.12 -15.68 -7.31
N PRO A 312 -0.91 -15.13 -8.52
CA PRO A 312 -0.03 -15.77 -9.49
C PRO A 312 1.36 -15.96 -8.86
N GLU A 313 1.83 -17.21 -8.77
CA GLU A 313 3.11 -17.55 -8.14
C GLU A 313 4.31 -16.88 -8.87
N ASP A 314 4.11 -16.50 -10.13
CA ASP A 314 5.13 -16.28 -11.17
C ASP A 314 6.15 -15.15 -10.92
N PHE A 315 5.97 -14.29 -9.90
CA PHE A 315 6.77 -13.07 -9.73
C PHE A 315 7.34 -12.82 -8.32
N ARG A 316 7.46 -13.86 -7.48
CA ARG A 316 8.06 -13.70 -6.13
C ARG A 316 9.59 -13.66 -6.11
N SER A 317 10.27 -14.18 -7.13
CA SER A 317 11.74 -14.17 -7.22
C SER A 317 12.27 -13.81 -8.61
N ARG A 318 13.57 -13.46 -8.68
CA ARG A 318 14.26 -13.24 -9.97
C ARG A 318 14.38 -14.55 -10.74
N GLU A 319 14.52 -15.64 -10.02
CA GLU A 319 14.67 -17.01 -10.51
C GLU A 319 13.40 -17.49 -11.22
N ASP A 320 12.22 -17.07 -10.76
CA ASP A 320 10.95 -17.33 -11.44
C ASP A 320 10.85 -16.58 -12.77
N PHE A 321 11.23 -15.30 -12.79
CA PHE A 321 11.28 -14.51 -14.03
C PHE A 321 12.23 -15.12 -15.08
N MET A 322 13.32 -15.75 -14.62
CA MET A 322 14.30 -16.44 -15.48
C MET A 322 13.74 -17.72 -16.12
N LYS A 323 12.65 -18.32 -15.62
CA LYS A 323 11.96 -19.46 -16.28
C LYS A 323 11.36 -19.07 -17.63
N TYR A 324 10.98 -17.80 -17.80
CA TYR A 324 10.42 -17.24 -19.04
C TYR A 324 11.48 -16.53 -19.90
N TYR A 325 12.76 -16.51 -19.47
CA TYR A 325 13.84 -15.89 -20.23
C TYR A 325 14.07 -16.59 -21.56
N HIS A 326 13.74 -15.90 -22.65
CA HIS A 326 14.08 -16.32 -24.01
C HIS A 326 15.28 -15.50 -24.51
N GLN A 327 16.29 -16.19 -25.02
CA GLN A 327 17.51 -15.56 -25.52
C GLN A 327 17.27 -14.94 -26.90
N ILE A 328 16.89 -13.66 -26.91
CA ILE A 328 16.67 -12.90 -28.15
C ILE A 328 17.99 -12.75 -28.91
N THR A 329 17.98 -13.13 -30.18
CA THR A 329 19.04 -12.86 -31.16
C THR A 329 18.48 -12.01 -32.29
N LEU A 330 19.30 -11.09 -32.81
CA LEU A 330 18.95 -10.27 -33.97
C LEU A 330 19.20 -11.07 -35.26
N ASP A 331 18.22 -11.12 -36.15
CA ASP A 331 18.41 -11.73 -37.47
C ASP A 331 19.34 -10.83 -38.34
N PRO A 332 20.50 -11.34 -38.80
CA PRO A 332 21.41 -10.58 -39.64
C PRO A 332 20.79 -10.07 -40.94
N ASN A 333 19.73 -10.72 -41.44
CA ASN A 333 19.10 -10.38 -42.71
C ASN A 333 18.12 -9.19 -42.60
N THR A 334 17.64 -8.88 -41.39
CA THR A 334 16.81 -7.70 -41.09
C THR A 334 17.61 -6.55 -40.45
N ALA A 335 18.88 -6.75 -40.13
CA ALA A 335 19.74 -5.72 -39.54
C ALA A 335 19.98 -4.53 -40.50
N ASN A 336 19.94 -3.31 -39.95
CA ASN A 336 20.29 -2.10 -40.70
C ASN A 336 21.75 -2.15 -41.15
N ARG A 337 22.04 -1.82 -42.43
CA ARG A 337 23.40 -1.91 -43.02
C ARG A 337 24.49 -1.10 -42.30
N ASN A 338 24.13 -0.17 -41.41
CA ASN A 338 25.07 0.62 -40.60
C ASN A 338 25.32 0.05 -39.19
N LEU A 339 24.70 -1.09 -38.84
CA LEU A 339 24.88 -1.82 -37.59
C LEU A 339 25.67 -3.11 -37.85
N SER A 340 26.74 -3.31 -37.09
CA SER A 340 27.46 -4.58 -37.02
C SER A 340 26.97 -5.37 -35.81
N LEU A 341 26.85 -6.69 -35.96
CA LEU A 341 26.42 -7.59 -34.90
C LEU A 341 27.63 -8.34 -34.31
N SER A 342 27.65 -8.51 -32.99
CA SER A 342 28.63 -9.31 -32.24
C SER A 342 27.95 -10.24 -31.24
N GLU A 343 28.76 -11.07 -30.56
CA GLU A 343 28.31 -11.99 -29.49
C GLU A 343 27.16 -12.90 -29.92
N GLN A 344 27.31 -13.59 -31.06
CA GLN A 344 26.26 -14.45 -31.64
C GLN A 344 24.96 -13.68 -31.96
N ASN A 345 25.10 -12.48 -32.50
CA ASN A 345 24.01 -11.57 -32.88
C ASN A 345 23.16 -11.06 -31.70
N ARG A 346 23.76 -10.93 -30.53
CA ARG A 346 23.09 -10.45 -29.30
C ARG A 346 23.36 -8.96 -29.03
N THR A 347 24.46 -8.45 -29.56
CA THR A 347 24.93 -7.07 -29.34
C THR A 347 25.11 -6.38 -30.68
N SER A 348 24.59 -5.16 -30.84
CA SER A 348 24.71 -4.36 -32.07
C SER A 348 25.43 -3.05 -31.80
N PHE A 349 26.34 -2.67 -32.69
CA PHE A 349 27.07 -1.40 -32.60
C PHE A 349 27.14 -0.71 -33.96
N ARG A 350 27.17 0.62 -33.95
CA ARG A 350 27.11 1.44 -35.17
C ARG A 350 28.50 1.61 -35.77
N GLN A 351 28.67 1.19 -37.02
CA GLN A 351 29.97 1.26 -37.69
C GLN A 351 30.19 2.69 -38.24
N ILE A 352 31.12 3.44 -37.64
CA ILE A 352 31.47 4.81 -38.06
C ILE A 352 32.69 4.73 -38.98
N CYS A 353 32.49 4.94 -40.28
CA CYS A 353 33.59 5.04 -41.25
C CYS A 353 34.29 6.41 -41.14
N SER A 354 35.49 6.43 -40.57
CA SER A 354 36.36 7.61 -40.53
C SER A 354 37.05 7.84 -41.89
N LEU A 355 36.41 8.62 -42.76
CA LEU A 355 37.02 9.12 -44.00
C LEU A 355 37.89 10.36 -43.73
N TYR A 356 39.17 10.19 -43.39
CA TYR A 356 40.22 11.19 -43.69
C TYR A 356 41.61 10.53 -43.81
N ALA A 357 42.38 10.96 -44.80
CA ALA A 357 43.65 10.33 -45.17
C ALA A 357 44.87 11.26 -45.01
N SER A 358 46.03 10.64 -44.79
CA SER A 358 47.40 11.13 -45.08
C SER A 358 48.05 12.18 -44.14
N LYS A 359 49.20 11.83 -43.51
CA LYS A 359 50.58 12.12 -44.00
C LYS A 359 51.69 11.81 -42.97
N SER A 360 52.91 11.53 -43.49
CA SER A 360 54.27 11.63 -42.89
C SER A 360 54.63 10.75 -41.67
N ARG A 361 55.65 9.86 -41.79
CA ARG A 361 57.08 10.00 -41.36
C ARG A 361 57.26 10.10 -39.83
N PHE A 362 58.23 9.47 -39.16
CA PHE A 362 59.46 8.73 -39.53
C PHE A 362 59.65 7.55 -38.52
N GLN A 363 60.75 6.78 -38.36
CA GLN A 363 62.15 6.82 -38.85
C GLN A 363 62.66 5.35 -39.09
N ARG A 364 63.93 5.07 -38.80
CA ARG A 364 64.63 3.82 -38.47
C ARG A 364 65.52 4.12 -37.27
#